data_AF-A0A2A4V361-F1
#
_entry.id   AF-A0A2A4V361-F1
#
_cell.length_a   1.000
_cell.length_b   1.000
_cell.length_c   1.000
_cell.angle_alpha   90.00
_cell.angle_beta   90.00
_cell.angle_gamma   90.00
#
_symmetry.space_group_name_H-M   'P 1'
#
loop_
_entity.id
_entity.type
_entity.pdbx_description
1 polymer ?
#
loop_
_entity_poly.entity_id
_entity_poly.type
_entity_poly.pdbx_seq_one_letter_code
_entity_poly.pdbx_strand_id
1 'polypeptide(L)'
;MTVIEDVREILKTTLQIGERADDIEADTPLLGNIPELDSMAVAMLITAIEEHFDIFVDDDDISAETFETFGSLCEFVEEKLAE
;
A
#
# COMPACT_ATOMS: atom_id res chain seq x y z
N MET A 1 10.51 -9.90 8.73
CA MET A 1 9.70 -9.25 7.70
C MET A 1 8.55 -8.63 8.42
N THR A 2 8.58 -7.32 8.49
CA THR A 2 7.48 -6.49 9.00
C THR A 2 6.58 -6.15 7.83
N VAL A 3 5.27 -6.00 8.06
CA VAL A 3 4.30 -5.66 6.99
C VAL A 3 4.74 -4.42 6.21
N ILE A 4 5.34 -3.45 6.90
CA ILE A 4 5.98 -2.26 6.33
C ILE A 4 6.98 -2.57 5.22
N GLU A 5 7.89 -3.53 5.41
CA GLU A 5 8.91 -3.87 4.41
C GLU A 5 8.28 -4.50 3.16
N ASP A 6 7.31 -5.40 3.38
CA ASP A 6 6.61 -6.11 2.32
C ASP A 6 5.73 -5.16 1.49
N VAL A 7 4.93 -4.31 2.14
CA VAL A 7 4.09 -3.30 1.46
C VAL A 7 4.96 -2.31 0.68
N ARG A 8 6.14 -1.95 1.19
CA ARG A 8 7.10 -1.09 0.47
C ARG A 8 7.59 -1.75 -0.82
N GLU A 9 7.98 -3.02 -0.77
CA GLU A 9 8.44 -3.77 -1.94
C GLU A 9 7.33 -3.95 -2.98
N ILE A 10 6.10 -4.20 -2.53
CA ILE A 10 4.93 -4.25 -3.42
C ILE A 10 4.73 -2.90 -4.10
N LEU A 11 4.72 -1.81 -3.33
CA LEU A 11 4.52 -0.46 -3.86
C LEU A 11 5.64 -0.07 -4.84
N LYS A 12 6.89 -0.42 -4.53
CA LYS A 12 8.06 -0.25 -5.41
C LYS A 12 7.88 -0.95 -6.75
N THR A 13 7.36 -2.18 -6.72
CA THR A 13 7.16 -3.01 -7.91
C THR A 13 5.95 -2.56 -8.72
N THR A 14 4.84 -2.25 -8.06
CA THR A 14 3.58 -1.80 -8.68
C THR A 14 3.73 -0.44 -9.34
N LEU A 15 4.36 0.52 -8.66
CA LEU A 15 4.52 1.88 -9.17
C LEU A 15 5.80 2.05 -10.00
N GLN A 16 6.69 1.06 -10.00
CA GLN A 16 7.99 1.09 -10.72
C GLN A 16 8.84 2.34 -10.40
N ILE A 17 8.72 2.86 -9.17
CA ILE A 17 9.38 4.10 -8.72
C ILE A 17 10.85 3.90 -8.30
N GLY A 18 11.33 2.66 -8.30
CA GLY A 18 12.74 2.34 -8.03
C GLY A 18 13.18 2.72 -6.62
N GLU A 19 14.35 3.36 -6.49
CA GLU A 19 14.93 3.76 -5.20
C GLU A 19 14.07 4.78 -4.44
N ARG A 20 13.13 5.48 -5.09
CA ARG A 20 12.20 6.40 -4.41
C ARG A 20 11.29 5.69 -3.41
N ALA A 21 11.01 4.40 -3.62
CA ALA A 21 10.24 3.63 -2.65
C ALA A 21 11.00 3.43 -1.34
N ASP A 22 12.34 3.45 -1.38
CA ASP A 22 13.17 3.23 -0.19
C ASP A 22 13.12 4.43 0.77
N ASP A 23 12.79 5.62 0.25
CA ASP A 23 12.57 6.86 1.02
C ASP A 23 11.14 6.97 1.60
N ILE A 24 10.22 6.03 1.29
CA ILE A 24 8.85 6.05 1.80
C ILE A 24 8.82 5.50 3.22
N GLU A 25 8.54 6.35 4.20
CA GLU A 25 8.34 5.99 5.61
C GLU A 25 6.85 6.02 6.00
N ALA A 26 6.50 5.52 7.19
CA ALA A 26 5.11 5.41 7.65
C ALA A 26 4.35 6.74 7.62
N ASP A 27 5.03 7.83 7.95
CA ASP A 27 4.51 9.20 7.95
C ASP A 27 4.51 9.86 6.56
N THR A 28 4.98 9.15 5.52
CA THR A 28 4.95 9.65 4.15
C THR A 28 3.54 9.55 3.58
N PRO A 29 2.95 10.67 3.11
CA PRO A 29 1.66 10.63 2.43
C PRO A 29 1.80 9.88 1.10
N LEU A 30 0.83 9.02 0.76
CA LEU A 30 0.82 8.33 -0.54
C LEU A 30 0.07 9.18 -1.56
N LEU A 31 -1.19 9.50 -1.24
CA LEU A 31 -2.03 10.36 -2.08
C LEU A 31 -1.44 11.78 -2.16
N GLY A 32 -1.15 12.21 -3.38
CA GLY A 32 -0.64 13.56 -3.68
C GLY A 32 0.88 13.72 -3.59
N ASN A 33 1.59 12.83 -2.89
CA ASN A 33 3.06 12.82 -2.87
C ASN A 33 3.64 11.92 -3.96
N ILE A 34 2.97 10.80 -4.26
CA ILE A 34 3.36 9.87 -5.32
C ILE A 34 2.49 10.15 -6.55
N PRO A 35 3.01 10.86 -7.57
CA PRO A 35 2.22 11.16 -8.77
C PRO A 35 1.84 9.91 -9.58
N GLU A 36 2.56 8.80 -9.39
CA GLU A 36 2.28 7.50 -10.02
C GLU A 36 1.10 6.76 -9.37
N LEU A 37 0.70 7.13 -8.14
CA LEU A 37 -0.43 6.53 -7.44
C LEU A 37 -1.75 7.13 -7.96
N ASP A 38 -2.18 6.67 -9.14
CA ASP A 38 -3.48 7.00 -9.72
C ASP A 38 -4.58 5.99 -9.35
N SER A 39 -5.81 6.21 -9.83
CA SER A 39 -6.94 5.32 -9.55
C SER A 39 -6.75 3.88 -10.05
N MET A 40 -5.95 3.67 -11.11
CA MET A 40 -5.64 2.33 -11.62
C MET A 40 -4.53 1.66 -10.80
N ALA A 41 -3.53 2.44 -10.38
CA ALA A 41 -2.43 1.99 -9.55
C ALA A 41 -2.89 1.55 -8.16
N VAL A 42 -3.87 2.24 -7.56
CA VAL A 42 -4.50 1.81 -6.31
C VAL A 42 -5.12 0.42 -6.46
N ALA A 43 -5.91 0.19 -7.51
CA ALA A 43 -6.51 -1.13 -7.76
C ALA A 43 -5.44 -2.23 -7.93
N MET A 44 -4.38 -1.95 -8.70
CA MET A 44 -3.26 -2.90 -8.85
C MET A 44 -2.51 -3.16 -7.54
N LEU A 45 -2.33 -2.11 -6.72
CA LEU A 45 -1.66 -2.21 -5.42
C LEU A 45 -2.45 -3.10 -4.46
N ILE A 46 -3.78 -2.92 -4.40
CA ILE A 46 -4.68 -3.76 -3.61
C ILE A 46 -4.55 -5.22 -4.06
N THR A 47 -4.72 -5.50 -5.36
CA THR A 47 -4.61 -6.87 -5.87
C THR A 47 -3.26 -7.49 -5.53
N ALA A 48 -2.16 -6.74 -5.65
CA ALA A 48 -0.83 -7.25 -5.31
C ALA A 48 -0.67 -7.51 -3.79
N ILE A 49 -1.30 -6.69 -2.93
CA ILE A 49 -1.34 -6.92 -1.49
C ILE A 49 -2.15 -8.17 -1.16
N GLU A 50 -3.35 -8.32 -1.74
CA GLU A 50 -4.19 -9.52 -1.58
C GLU A 50 -3.42 -10.79 -1.98
N GLU A 51 -2.77 -10.79 -3.14
CA GLU A 51 -1.97 -11.92 -3.62
C GLU A 51 -0.73 -12.21 -2.77
N HIS A 52 -0.07 -11.16 -2.23
CA HIS A 52 1.16 -11.32 -1.45
C HIS A 52 0.87 -11.83 -0.03
N PHE A 53 -0.18 -11.31 0.60
CA PHE A 53 -0.54 -11.61 1.98
C PHE A 53 -1.62 -12.71 2.10
N ASP A 54 -2.17 -13.19 0.97
CA ASP A 54 -3.28 -14.14 0.90
C ASP A 54 -4.52 -13.64 1.68
N ILE A 55 -4.77 -12.33 1.61
CA ILE A 55 -5.90 -11.65 2.25
C ILE A 55 -6.94 -11.22 1.21
N PHE A 56 -8.14 -10.89 1.69
CA PHE A 56 -9.21 -10.32 0.87
C PHE A 56 -9.54 -8.91 1.35
N VAL A 57 -9.58 -7.96 0.42
CA VAL A 57 -9.87 -6.55 0.67
C VAL A 57 -11.14 -6.18 -0.07
N ASP A 58 -12.21 -5.86 0.67
CA ASP A 58 -13.48 -5.44 0.07
C ASP A 58 -13.39 -3.98 -0.44
N ASP A 59 -14.18 -3.66 -1.46
CA ASP A 59 -14.32 -2.27 -1.95
C ASP A 59 -14.78 -1.29 -0.84
N ASP A 60 -15.53 -1.77 0.15
CA ASP A 60 -15.97 -0.98 1.30
C ASP A 60 -14.83 -0.67 2.30
N ASP A 61 -13.78 -1.50 2.32
CA ASP A 61 -12.57 -1.27 3.15
C ASP A 61 -11.61 -0.25 2.51
N ILE A 62 -11.72 -0.06 1.19
CA ILE A 62 -10.86 0.82 0.40
C ILE A 62 -11.38 2.25 0.53
N SER A 63 -10.76 3.00 1.44
CA SER A 63 -11.06 4.41 1.67
C SER A 63 -9.88 5.31 1.34
N ALA A 64 -10.13 6.60 1.11
CA ALA A 64 -9.06 7.58 0.93
C ALA A 64 -8.17 7.71 2.18
N GLU A 65 -8.67 7.36 3.36
CA GLU A 65 -7.94 7.37 4.63
C GLU A 65 -6.91 6.22 4.68
N THR A 66 -7.27 5.04 4.17
CA THR A 66 -6.37 3.88 4.06
C THR A 66 -5.14 4.19 3.18
N PHE A 67 -5.32 5.01 2.15
CA PHE A 67 -4.25 5.44 1.24
C PHE A 67 -3.73 6.86 1.55
N GLU A 68 -4.07 7.44 2.70
CA GLU A 68 -3.59 8.78 3.06
C GLU A 68 -2.08 8.75 3.28
N THR A 69 -1.60 7.80 4.09
CA THR A 69 -0.18 7.61 4.39
C THR A 69 0.24 6.16 4.24
N PHE A 70 1.54 5.94 4.09
CA PHE A 70 2.08 4.60 4.00
C PHE A 70 1.86 3.80 5.30
N GLY A 71 1.91 4.47 6.45
CA GLY A 71 1.60 3.89 7.76
C GLY A 71 0.16 3.40 7.84
N SER A 72 -0.81 4.21 7.39
CA SER A 72 -2.23 3.83 7.34
C SER A 72 -2.45 2.57 6.50
N LEU A 73 -1.78 2.47 5.35
CA LEU A 73 -1.86 1.28 4.51
C LEU A 73 -1.27 0.04 5.20
N CYS A 74 -0.13 0.21 5.90
CA CYS A 74 0.49 -0.90 6.62
C CYS A 74 -0.36 -1.37 7.81
N GLU A 75 -0.92 -0.43 8.59
CA GLU A 75 -1.85 -0.76 9.68
C GLU A 75 -3.07 -1.49 9.14
N PHE A 76 -3.65 -1.04 8.04
CA PHE A 76 -4.78 -1.72 7.40
C PHE A 76 -4.47 -3.17 7.02
N VAL A 77 -3.29 -3.42 6.42
CA VAL A 77 -2.86 -4.79 6.08
C VAL A 77 -2.62 -5.62 7.34
N GLU A 78 -2.03 -5.04 8.38
CA GLU A 78 -1.84 -5.72 9.68
C GLU A 78 -3.18 -6.08 10.34
N GLU A 79 -4.18 -5.20 10.28
CA GLU A 79 -5.53 -5.48 10.76
C GLU A 79 -6.18 -6.63 9.99
N LYS A 80 -6.08 -6.63 8.65
CA LYS A 80 -6.62 -7.73 7.81
C LYS A 80 -5.92 -9.06 8.03
N LEU A 81 -4.62 -9.05 8.34
CA LEU A 81 -3.87 -10.26 8.70
C LEU A 81 -4.23 -10.79 10.09
N ALA A 82 -4.79 -9.95 10.95
CA ALA A 82 -5.21 -10.32 12.31
C ALA A 82 -6.68 -10.76 12.40
N GLU A 83 -7.49 -10.50 11.37
CA GLU A 83 -8.86 -11.04 11.19
C GLU A 83 -8.86 -12.56 10.93
#